data_AF-A0A536V729-F1
#
_entry.id   AF-A0A536V729-F1
#
_cell.length_a   1.000
_cell.length_b   1.000
_cell.length_c   1.000
_cell.angle_alpha   90.00
_cell.angle_beta   90.00
_cell.angle_gamma   90.00
#
_symmetry.space_group_name_H-M   'P 1'
#
loop_
_entity.id
_entity.type
_entity.pdbx_description
1 polymer ?
#
loop_
_entity_poly.entity_id
_entity_poly.type
_entity_poly.pdbx_seq_one_letter_code
_entity_poly.pdbx_strand_id
1 'polypeptide(L)'
;MIPLRKQQRPSSPAHAAVETIGGPLVWTFDGPFATCLADMEDALRRAIVQVGDVSSIAVLIELSLPGLERRVDAGDAIQPEWGQFLERISARYGLPAPPRVRPLGIEAALATLVIAYRS
;
A
#
# COMPACT_ATOMS: atom_id res chain seq x y z
N MET A 1 26.11 -26.77 50.23
CA MET A 1 25.97 -27.26 48.84
C MET A 1 24.49 -27.18 48.47
N ILE A 2 24.14 -26.32 47.52
CA ILE A 2 22.75 -25.99 47.14
C ILE A 2 22.38 -26.85 45.92
N PRO A 3 21.22 -27.54 45.89
CA PRO A 3 20.80 -28.28 44.70
C PRO A 3 20.25 -27.34 43.62
N LEU A 4 20.69 -27.55 42.38
CA LEU A 4 20.21 -26.88 41.15
C LEU A 4 18.73 -27.24 40.88
N ARG A 5 17.81 -26.31 41.15
CA ARG A 5 16.42 -26.38 40.65
C ARG A 5 16.41 -26.16 39.13
N LYS A 6 15.98 -27.17 38.37
CA LYS A 6 15.51 -26.99 37.00
C LYS A 6 14.31 -26.03 37.00
N GLN A 7 14.48 -24.83 36.45
CA GLN A 7 13.34 -23.93 36.23
C GLN A 7 12.55 -24.40 35.00
N GLN A 8 11.33 -24.81 35.29
CA GLN A 8 10.24 -25.09 34.35
C GLN A 8 9.84 -23.77 33.66
N ARG A 9 9.71 -23.76 32.32
CA ARG A 9 9.10 -22.64 31.59
C ARG A 9 7.63 -22.52 31.97
N PRO A 10 7.13 -21.33 32.33
CA PRO A 10 5.74 -20.99 32.16
C PRO A 10 5.53 -20.36 30.79
N SER A 11 4.57 -20.93 30.09
CA SER A 11 3.89 -20.52 28.86
C SER A 11 3.55 -19.02 28.82
N SER A 12 3.69 -18.41 27.65
CA SER A 12 3.19 -17.07 27.35
C SER A 12 1.72 -16.88 27.76
N PRO A 13 1.33 -15.70 28.25
CA PRO A 13 0.10 -15.10 27.77
C PRO A 13 0.41 -14.54 26.38
N ALA A 14 -0.12 -15.17 25.34
CA ALA A 14 -0.38 -14.45 24.10
C ALA A 14 -1.14 -13.19 24.51
N HIS A 15 -0.51 -12.02 24.39
CA HIS A 15 -1.30 -10.80 24.26
C HIS A 15 -2.19 -11.07 23.06
N ALA A 16 -3.46 -11.30 23.34
CA ALA A 16 -4.51 -11.25 22.36
C ALA A 16 -4.34 -9.90 21.67
N ALA A 17 -3.67 -9.93 20.51
CA ALA A 17 -3.65 -8.83 19.58
C ALA A 17 -5.13 -8.65 19.28
N VAL A 18 -5.69 -7.57 19.81
CA VAL A 18 -7.05 -7.16 19.53
C VAL A 18 -7.10 -7.03 18.02
N GLU A 19 -7.72 -8.02 17.39
CA GLU A 19 -7.91 -8.13 15.95
C GLU A 19 -8.87 -7.01 15.54
N THR A 20 -8.33 -5.81 15.52
CA THR A 20 -9.03 -4.62 15.10
C THR A 20 -8.88 -4.64 13.60
N ILE A 21 -9.92 -5.10 12.91
CA ILE A 21 -10.06 -4.87 11.46
C ILE A 21 -10.11 -3.35 11.29
N GLY A 22 -8.94 -2.73 11.15
CA GLY A 22 -8.86 -1.34 10.70
C GLY A 22 -9.47 -1.26 9.32
N GLY A 23 -10.24 -0.21 9.06
CA GLY A 23 -10.71 0.06 7.69
C GLY A 23 -9.54 0.15 6.70
N PRO A 24 -9.82 0.08 5.38
CA PRO A 24 -8.77 0.18 4.38
C PRO A 24 -7.96 1.46 4.57
N LEU A 25 -6.65 1.39 4.33
CA LEU A 25 -5.81 2.58 4.32
C LEU A 25 -5.98 3.28 2.97
N VAL A 26 -6.27 4.58 2.99
CA VAL A 26 -6.62 5.36 1.79
C VAL A 26 -5.81 6.63 1.74
N TRP A 27 -5.16 6.87 0.60
CA TRP A 27 -4.46 8.13 0.30
C TRP A 27 -4.87 8.66 -1.06
N THR A 28 -5.12 9.96 -1.15
CA THR A 28 -5.44 10.68 -2.39
C THR A 28 -4.25 11.52 -2.82
N PHE A 29 -3.92 11.51 -4.10
CA PHE A 29 -2.80 12.22 -4.70
C PHE A 29 -3.30 13.11 -5.82
N ASP A 30 -2.86 14.37 -5.81
CA ASP A 30 -3.12 15.33 -6.88
C ASP A 30 -1.89 16.23 -7.04
N GLY A 31 -1.65 16.71 -8.25
CA GLY A 31 -0.42 17.41 -8.63
C GLY A 31 0.28 16.78 -9.82
N PRO A 32 1.56 17.09 -10.08
CA PRO A 32 2.32 16.49 -11.17
C PRO A 32 2.36 14.96 -11.08
N PHE A 33 2.26 14.28 -12.23
CA PHE A 33 2.12 12.83 -12.31
C PHE A 33 3.29 12.10 -11.64
N ALA A 34 4.53 12.45 -11.98
CA ALA A 34 5.73 11.83 -11.43
C ALA A 34 5.81 11.94 -9.89
N THR A 35 5.43 13.10 -9.35
CA THR A 35 5.37 13.31 -7.89
C THR A 35 4.32 12.42 -7.25
N CYS A 36 3.13 12.31 -7.85
CA CYS A 36 2.08 11.42 -7.35
C CYS A 36 2.53 9.96 -7.33
N LEU A 37 3.30 9.49 -8.33
CA LEU A 37 3.86 8.14 -8.33
C LEU A 37 4.86 7.92 -7.19
N ALA A 38 5.75 8.89 -6.95
CA ALA A 38 6.72 8.82 -5.87
C ALA A 38 6.06 8.79 -4.49
N ASP A 39 5.08 9.67 -4.28
CA ASP A 39 4.32 9.74 -3.03
C ASP A 39 3.47 8.48 -2.81
N MET A 40 2.92 7.89 -3.87
CA MET A 40 2.18 6.64 -3.81
C MET A 40 3.08 5.46 -3.45
N GLU A 41 4.29 5.38 -4.02
CA GLU A 41 5.29 4.35 -3.66
C GLU A 41 5.71 4.47 -2.18
N ASP A 42 5.90 5.70 -1.67
CA ASP A 42 6.20 5.92 -0.25
C ASP A 42 5.03 5.53 0.67
N ALA A 43 3.80 5.90 0.32
CA ALA A 43 2.60 5.53 1.06
C ALA A 43 2.45 4.01 1.15
N LEU A 44 2.66 3.30 0.03
CA LEU A 44 2.65 1.83 0.00
C LEU A 44 3.73 1.24 0.92
N ARG A 45 4.97 1.76 0.85
CA ARG A 45 6.08 1.29 1.70
C ARG A 45 5.74 1.44 3.19
N ARG A 46 5.16 2.58 3.58
CA ARG A 46 4.75 2.84 4.96
C ARG A 46 3.60 1.93 5.39
N ALA A 47 2.63 1.70 4.51
CA ALA A 47 1.52 0.79 4.77
C ALA A 47 2.00 -0.65 4.99
N ILE A 48 2.94 -1.14 4.17
CA ILE A 48 3.52 -2.48 4.33
C ILE A 48 4.18 -2.62 5.71
N VAL A 49 4.97 -1.63 6.11
CA VAL A 49 5.62 -1.62 7.44
C VAL A 49 4.58 -1.58 8.57
N GLN A 50 3.52 -0.79 8.39
CA GLN A 50 2.45 -0.66 9.40
C GLN A 50 1.63 -1.94 9.55
N VAL A 51 1.27 -2.62 8.45
CA VAL A 51 0.49 -3.86 8.47
C VAL A 51 1.34 -5.03 9.00
N GLY A 52 2.63 -5.05 8.69
CA GLY A 52 3.57 -6.05 9.22
C GLY A 52 3.50 -7.44 8.54
N ASP A 53 2.43 -7.74 7.82
CA ASP A 53 2.30 -8.91 6.95
C ASP A 53 1.90 -8.52 5.52
N VAL A 54 2.89 -8.51 4.62
CA VAL A 54 2.68 -8.15 3.21
C VAL A 54 1.81 -9.16 2.47
N SER A 55 1.78 -10.43 2.91
CA SER A 55 1.01 -11.48 2.25
C SER A 55 -0.51 -11.32 2.43
N SER A 56 -0.91 -10.51 3.42
CA SER A 56 -2.30 -10.15 3.69
C SER A 56 -2.79 -8.95 2.85
N ILE A 57 -1.90 -8.25 2.15
CA ILE A 57 -2.18 -6.96 1.52
C ILE A 57 -2.75 -7.12 0.10
N ALA A 58 -3.82 -6.38 -0.18
CA ALA A 58 -4.32 -6.14 -1.54
C ALA A 58 -4.30 -4.64 -1.85
N VAL A 59 -3.83 -4.30 -3.05
CA VAL A 59 -3.67 -2.91 -3.51
C VAL A 59 -4.62 -2.61 -4.66
N LEU A 60 -5.35 -1.49 -4.55
CA LEU A 60 -6.15 -0.89 -5.60
C LEU A 60 -5.69 0.55 -5.82
N ILE A 61 -5.50 0.92 -7.08
CA ILE A 61 -5.22 2.29 -7.51
C ILE A 61 -6.41 2.76 -8.33
N GLU A 62 -7.10 3.77 -7.84
CA GLU A 62 -8.15 4.46 -8.59
C GLU A 62 -7.55 5.67 -9.29
N LEU A 63 -7.82 5.82 -10.59
CA LEU A 63 -7.25 6.89 -11.40
C LEU A 63 -8.39 7.70 -12.02
N SER A 64 -8.48 8.99 -11.72
CA SER A 64 -9.43 9.88 -12.39
C SER A 64 -8.99 10.09 -13.84
N LEU A 65 -9.84 9.73 -14.80
CA LEU A 65 -9.59 9.98 -16.22
C LEU A 65 -9.56 11.48 -16.53
N PRO A 66 -10.52 12.31 -16.05
CA PRO A 66 -10.41 13.76 -16.17
C PRO A 66 -9.16 14.32 -15.47
N GLY A 67 -8.78 13.76 -14.32
CA GLY A 67 -7.53 14.12 -13.63
C GLY A 67 -6.30 13.84 -14.48
N LEU A 68 -6.25 12.67 -15.11
CA LEU A 68 -5.16 12.25 -15.98
C LEU A 68 -5.07 13.10 -17.25
N GLU A 69 -6.21 13.42 -17.87
CA GLU A 69 -6.29 14.31 -19.04
C GLU A 69 -5.67 15.68 -18.72
N ARG A 70 -6.02 16.27 -17.57
CA ARG A 70 -5.41 17.53 -17.08
C ARG A 70 -3.89 17.45 -16.88
N ARG A 71 -3.31 16.25 -16.69
CA ARG A 71 -1.85 16.07 -16.58
C ARG A 71 -1.21 15.95 -17.94
N VAL A 72 -1.83 15.20 -18.85
CA VAL A 72 -1.41 15.11 -20.25
C VAL A 72 -1.39 16.51 -20.88
N ASP A 73 -2.46 17.30 -20.68
CA ASP A 73 -2.56 18.66 -21.18
C ASP A 73 -1.53 19.62 -20.56
N ALA A 74 -1.13 19.35 -19.31
CA ALA A 74 -0.08 20.09 -18.61
C ALA A 74 1.34 19.70 -19.08
N GLY A 75 1.47 18.67 -19.94
CA GLY A 75 2.73 18.21 -20.49
C GLY A 75 3.41 17.09 -19.69
N ASP A 76 2.71 16.44 -18.76
CA ASP A 76 3.28 15.33 -17.98
C ASP A 76 3.53 14.10 -18.86
N ALA A 77 4.70 13.48 -18.67
CA ALA A 77 5.08 12.25 -19.33
C ALA A 77 4.47 11.02 -18.63
N ILE A 78 3.20 10.71 -18.92
CA ILE A 78 2.50 9.58 -18.28
C ILE A 78 3.19 8.24 -18.57
N GLN A 79 3.63 8.04 -19.82
CA GLN A 79 4.40 6.88 -20.24
C GLN A 79 5.83 7.31 -20.56
N PRO A 80 6.84 6.50 -20.21
CA PRO A 80 6.76 5.14 -19.65
C PRO A 80 6.62 5.08 -18.12
N GLU A 81 6.53 6.22 -17.43
CA GLU A 81 6.61 6.33 -15.96
C GLU A 81 5.56 5.47 -15.25
N TRP A 82 4.31 5.47 -15.74
CA TRP A 82 3.23 4.66 -15.20
C TRP A 82 3.52 3.16 -15.25
N GLY A 83 3.97 2.65 -16.40
CA GLY A 83 4.30 1.24 -16.58
C GLY A 83 5.43 0.80 -15.67
N GLN A 84 6.51 1.59 -15.63
CA GLN A 84 7.66 1.32 -14.76
C GLN A 84 7.28 1.34 -13.28
N PHE A 85 6.39 2.26 -12.88
CA PHE A 85 5.87 2.30 -11.52
C PHE A 85 5.10 1.02 -11.17
N LEU A 86 4.16 0.59 -12.00
CA LEU A 86 3.38 -0.64 -11.76
C LEU A 86 4.28 -1.88 -11.69
N GLU A 87 5.26 -1.99 -12.57
CA GLU A 87 6.25 -3.07 -12.55
C GLU A 87 7.06 -3.05 -11.24
N ARG A 88 7.58 -1.88 -10.85
CA ARG A 88 8.33 -1.74 -9.59
C ARG A 88 7.50 -2.16 -8.39
N ILE A 89 6.29 -1.64 -8.22
CA ILE A 89 5.49 -1.95 -7.02
C ILE A 89 5.00 -3.39 -7.01
N SER A 90 4.80 -4.02 -8.17
CA SER A 90 4.43 -5.44 -8.27
C SER A 90 5.60 -6.36 -7.92
N ALA A 91 6.81 -6.06 -8.41
CA ALA A 91 7.97 -6.93 -8.26
C ALA A 91 8.74 -6.72 -6.94
N ARG A 92 8.82 -5.48 -6.45
CA ARG A 92 9.74 -5.10 -5.37
C ARG A 92 9.25 -5.47 -3.99
N TYR A 93 7.94 -5.47 -3.77
CA TYR A 93 7.35 -5.52 -2.43
C TYR A 93 6.80 -6.88 -2.01
N GLY A 94 6.83 -7.89 -2.89
CA GLY A 94 6.34 -9.23 -2.54
C GLY A 94 4.83 -9.29 -2.28
N LEU A 95 4.06 -8.40 -2.92
CA LEU A 95 2.60 -8.41 -2.84
C LEU A 95 2.06 -9.77 -3.37
N PRO A 96 1.01 -10.32 -2.74
CA PRO A 96 0.44 -11.62 -3.14
C PRO A 96 -0.23 -11.58 -4.52
N ALA A 97 -0.57 -10.39 -5.00
CA ALA A 97 -1.15 -10.14 -6.31
C ALA A 97 -0.67 -8.76 -6.83
N PRO A 98 -0.63 -8.56 -8.15
CA PRO A 98 -0.33 -7.25 -8.71
C PRO A 98 -1.40 -6.23 -8.28
N PRO A 99 -1.04 -4.94 -8.14
CA PRO A 99 -1.99 -3.87 -7.88
C PRO A 99 -3.08 -3.83 -8.96
N ARG A 100 -4.33 -3.71 -8.54
CA ARG A 100 -5.43 -3.47 -9.47
C ARG A 100 -5.52 -1.99 -9.79
N VAL A 101 -5.81 -1.67 -11.04
CA VAL A 101 -6.03 -0.29 -11.48
C VAL A 101 -7.49 -0.15 -11.89
N ARG A 102 -8.17 0.87 -11.36
CA ARG A 102 -9.55 1.20 -11.69
C ARG A 102 -9.62 2.61 -12.26
N PRO A 103 -9.92 2.78 -13.55
CA PRO A 103 -10.19 4.10 -14.10
C PRO A 103 -11.54 4.62 -13.59
N LEU A 104 -11.61 5.90 -13.26
CA LEU A 104 -12.80 6.60 -12.83
C LEU A 104 -13.15 7.70 -13.84
N GLY A 105 -14.37 7.69 -14.35
CA GLY A 105 -14.87 8.70 -15.29
C GLY A 105 -15.37 9.99 -14.63
N ILE A 106 -15.00 10.24 -13.37
CA ILE A 106 -15.46 11.38 -12.58
C ILE A 106 -14.32 12.34 -12.28
N GLU A 107 -14.67 13.61 -12.11
CA GLU A 107 -13.73 14.66 -11.73
C GLU A 107 -13.36 14.50 -10.25
N ALA A 108 -12.07 14.27 -9.98
CA ALA A 108 -11.53 14.00 -8.67
C ALA A 108 -10.02 14.32 -8.63
N ALA A 109 -9.38 14.08 -7.47
CA ALA A 109 -7.93 13.98 -7.39
C ALA A 109 -7.40 12.96 -8.41
N LEU A 110 -6.19 13.20 -8.92
CA LEU A 110 -5.58 12.38 -9.98
C LEU A 110 -5.62 10.88 -9.65
N ALA A 111 -5.17 10.50 -8.44
CA ALA A 111 -5.12 9.10 -8.04
C ALA A 111 -5.54 8.89 -6.58
N THR A 112 -6.07 7.70 -6.28
CA THR A 112 -6.31 7.23 -4.92
C THR A 112 -5.71 5.84 -4.75
N LEU A 113 -4.85 5.67 -3.75
CA LEU A 113 -4.31 4.39 -3.34
C LEU A 113 -5.16 3.83 -2.21
N VAL A 114 -5.71 2.64 -2.42
CA VAL A 114 -6.50 1.90 -1.45
C VAL A 114 -5.76 0.60 -1.11
N ILE A 115 -5.48 0.42 0.17
CA ILE A 115 -4.81 -0.77 0.70
C ILE A 115 -5.76 -1.49 1.63
N ALA A 116 -6.21 -2.66 1.21
CA ALA A 116 -6.93 -3.59 2.06
C ALA A 116 -5.95 -4.62 2.63
N TYR A 117 -6.19 -5.07 3.86
CA TYR A 117 -5.36 -6.07 4.51
C TYR A 117 -6.22 -6.94 5.42
N ARG A 118 -5.75 -8.15 5.72
CA ARG A 118 -6.35 -9.05 6.70
C ARG A 118 -5.44 -9.12 7.92
N SER A 119 -5.97 -8.79 9.09
CA SER A 119 -5.31 -8.99 10.38
C SER A 119 -5.25 -10.47 10.75
#